data_AF-B7VH18-F1
#
_entry.id   AF-B7VH18-F1
#
_cell.length_a   1.000
_cell.length_b   1.000
_cell.length_c   1.000
_cell.angle_alpha   90.00
_cell.angle_beta   90.00
_cell.angle_gamma   90.00
#
_symmetry.space_group_name_H-M   'P 1'
#
loop_
_entity.id
_entity.type
_entity.pdbx_description
1 polymer ?
#
loop_
_entity_poly.entity_id
_entity_poly.type
_entity_poly.pdbx_seq_one_letter_code
_entity_poly.pdbx_strand_id
1 'polypeptide(L)'
;MKLTQLNALIIDDSTIVLSTIRNMLVHIGFSERLIAIAKSPRVAMTITNDTTFDVIICDYNFGNTINGKQLFEELKQANRLKDDGIFILVTGENSALSIRPILELRPDNYLLKPFNRETLKQRITSSLRKKLILQDIYKAERENNYEAGLEHCEGLAAFHPEYFATIQQFRGSFLSKLELYEEAKNVYQKAIDEGSFDWAQAGLANSLANLGQLSEAQSMIESLINSAPTCTLYRDQAAQVNLISNKVPAAIAHFKLASKLTPGNSERELAIANLCLSVNDTKTALFHYQNHVQINKDTFRDNLYMKLSHIRFLLYCASDGIDKQANLGHVNYLISKIPTEARSGLQTDLALIAAHIAMEANQYQKAVTILTALHDKNDFDAFPVIYHHAWLLDRMSCENEFKIAENRCSMLIVKTASETVVSSQITMCTEMKHRNTAKMNWLKEKNIGIKLAKSDYKQVLVTYLDIHKRCPMIKNVCMNTIKLLSVIWPDSMGAKQVLTIIKQCDEVITQLYTIDELTQNNYQNYYRKALLACKQADLAWKQANNTSEAAFSYM
;
A
#
# COMPACT_ATOMS: atom_id res chain seq x y z
N MET A 1 1.64 -37.25 -25.57
CA MET A 1 1.73 -35.87 -26.07
C MET A 1 2.81 -35.79 -27.13
N LYS A 2 2.49 -35.37 -28.36
CA LYS A 2 3.46 -35.26 -29.46
C LYS A 2 4.04 -33.84 -29.49
N LEU A 3 5.34 -33.69 -29.19
CA LEU A 3 6.01 -32.38 -29.19
C LEU A 3 5.96 -31.68 -30.57
N THR A 4 5.79 -32.44 -31.65
CA THR A 4 5.68 -31.93 -33.02
C THR A 4 4.44 -31.07 -33.28
N GLN A 5 3.45 -31.07 -32.38
CA GLN A 5 2.20 -30.32 -32.49
C GLN A 5 2.14 -29.10 -31.56
N LEU A 6 3.17 -28.86 -30.76
CA LEU A 6 3.17 -27.80 -29.75
C LEU A 6 3.79 -26.51 -30.29
N ASN A 7 3.18 -25.38 -29.92
CA ASN A 7 3.68 -24.05 -30.21
C ASN A 7 4.67 -23.61 -29.13
N ALA A 8 5.85 -23.17 -29.54
CA ALA A 8 6.88 -22.64 -28.65
C ALA A 8 7.23 -21.18 -28.99
N LEU A 9 7.38 -20.35 -27.96
CA LEU A 9 7.87 -18.97 -28.07
C LEU A 9 9.18 -18.84 -27.30
N ILE A 10 10.22 -18.34 -27.96
CA ILE A 10 11.52 -18.04 -27.33
C ILE A 10 11.69 -16.51 -27.27
N ILE A 11 12.02 -15.97 -26.11
CA ILE A 11 12.13 -14.54 -25.85
C ILE A 11 13.50 -14.27 -25.22
N ASP A 12 14.40 -13.62 -25.95
CA ASP A 12 15.77 -13.29 -25.50
C ASP A 12 16.30 -12.14 -26.37
N ASP A 13 17.11 -11.25 -25.81
CA ASP A 13 17.70 -10.13 -26.55
C ASP A 13 18.90 -10.56 -27.42
N SER A 14 19.53 -11.69 -27.10
CA SER A 14 20.65 -12.26 -27.83
C SER A 14 20.22 -13.17 -28.97
N THR A 15 20.52 -12.76 -30.21
CA THR A 15 20.25 -13.57 -31.41
C THR A 15 20.95 -14.92 -31.41
N ILE A 16 22.09 -15.02 -30.72
CA ILE A 16 22.85 -16.26 -30.57
C ILE A 16 22.09 -17.23 -29.66
N VAL A 17 21.57 -16.74 -28.53
CA VAL A 17 20.79 -17.57 -27.60
C VAL A 17 19.49 -18.02 -28.23
N LEU A 18 18.77 -17.11 -28.91
CA LEU A 18 17.56 -17.43 -29.67
C LEU A 18 17.79 -18.57 -30.66
N SER A 19 18.86 -18.47 -31.46
CA SER A 19 19.22 -19.49 -32.45
C SER A 19 19.58 -20.83 -31.79
N THR A 20 20.30 -20.76 -30.68
CA THR A 20 20.73 -21.95 -29.92
C THR A 20 19.53 -22.70 -29.33
N ILE A 21 18.62 -21.99 -28.64
CA ILE A 21 17.42 -22.59 -28.06
C ILE A 21 16.49 -23.14 -29.16
N ARG A 22 16.32 -22.42 -30.28
CA ARG A 22 15.53 -22.88 -31.43
C ARG A 22 16.06 -24.22 -31.96
N ASN A 23 17.38 -24.31 -32.20
CA ASN A 23 18.00 -25.54 -32.66
C ASN A 23 17.81 -26.69 -31.67
N MET A 24 17.95 -26.42 -30.36
CA MET A 24 17.68 -27.42 -29.33
C MET A 24 16.23 -27.92 -29.39
N LEU A 25 15.24 -27.02 -29.50
CA LEU A 25 13.83 -27.40 -29.58
C LEU A 25 13.52 -28.26 -30.81
N VAL A 26 14.05 -27.89 -31.99
CA VAL A 26 13.90 -28.70 -33.21
C VAL A 26 14.45 -30.12 -33.00
N HIS A 27 15.65 -30.24 -32.42
CA HIS A 27 16.25 -31.55 -32.12
C HIS A 27 15.50 -32.35 -31.04
N ILE A 28 14.79 -31.68 -30.14
CA ILE A 28 13.96 -32.31 -29.12
C ILE A 28 12.66 -32.87 -29.73
N GLY A 29 12.23 -32.34 -30.87
CA GLY A 29 11.08 -32.82 -31.64
C GLY A 29 9.98 -31.78 -31.87
N PHE A 30 10.23 -30.50 -31.61
CA PHE A 30 9.30 -29.43 -32.00
C PHE A 30 9.35 -29.21 -33.52
N SER A 31 8.20 -28.90 -34.12
CA SER A 31 8.17 -28.53 -35.54
C SER A 31 8.71 -27.12 -35.72
N GLU A 32 9.67 -26.93 -36.63
CA GLU A 32 10.32 -25.62 -36.85
C GLU A 32 9.32 -24.49 -37.16
N ARG A 33 8.22 -24.80 -37.86
CA ARG A 33 7.15 -23.86 -38.20
C ARG A 33 6.31 -23.39 -37.00
N LEU A 34 6.36 -24.11 -35.88
CA LEU A 34 5.62 -23.81 -34.66
C LEU A 34 6.50 -23.15 -33.58
N ILE A 35 7.74 -22.77 -33.93
CA ILE A 35 8.66 -22.06 -33.05
C ILE A 35 8.72 -20.60 -33.46
N ALA A 36 8.15 -19.73 -32.63
CA ALA A 36 8.25 -18.28 -32.74
C ALA A 36 9.42 -17.74 -31.91
N ILE A 37 9.97 -16.60 -32.35
CA ILE A 37 11.07 -15.90 -31.67
C ILE A 37 10.66 -14.44 -31.46
N ALA A 38 10.94 -13.92 -30.27
CA ALA A 38 10.83 -12.51 -29.93
C ALA A 38 12.18 -11.99 -29.39
N LYS A 39 12.66 -10.87 -29.95
CA LYS A 39 13.90 -10.21 -29.49
C LYS A 39 13.70 -9.25 -28.32
N SER A 40 12.46 -9.04 -27.88
CA SER A 40 12.12 -8.15 -26.78
C SER A 40 10.76 -8.50 -26.19
N PRO A 41 10.47 -8.08 -24.93
CA PRO A 41 9.17 -8.25 -24.30
C PRO A 41 8.02 -7.66 -25.12
N ARG A 42 8.23 -6.49 -25.75
CA ARG A 42 7.23 -5.82 -26.58
C ARG A 42 6.85 -6.66 -27.82
N VAL A 43 7.83 -7.28 -28.46
CA VAL A 43 7.59 -8.17 -29.60
C VAL A 43 6.86 -9.42 -29.15
N ALA A 44 7.22 -9.99 -28.00
CA ALA A 44 6.52 -11.14 -27.43
C ALA A 44 5.04 -10.82 -27.14
N MET A 45 4.76 -9.66 -26.54
CA MET A 45 3.38 -9.18 -26.35
C MET A 45 2.63 -8.98 -27.67
N THR A 46 3.30 -8.65 -28.76
CA THR A 46 2.63 -8.55 -30.08
C THR A 46 2.29 -9.94 -30.62
N ILE A 47 3.25 -10.88 -30.61
CA ILE A 47 3.07 -12.25 -31.14
C ILE A 47 1.98 -13.00 -30.38
N THR A 48 1.94 -12.82 -29.06
CA THR A 48 0.95 -13.46 -28.17
C THR A 48 -0.47 -12.91 -28.29
N ASN A 49 -0.70 -11.84 -29.08
CA ASN A 49 -2.06 -11.41 -29.42
C ASN A 49 -2.75 -12.40 -30.36
N ASP A 50 -2.00 -12.88 -31.36
CA ASP A 50 -2.57 -13.66 -32.47
C ASP A 50 -2.40 -15.16 -32.26
N THR A 51 -1.46 -15.56 -31.40
CA THR A 51 -1.07 -16.96 -31.22
C THR A 51 -0.90 -17.32 -29.76
N THR A 52 -1.42 -18.49 -29.38
CA THR A 52 -1.22 -19.07 -28.05
C THR A 52 -0.12 -20.12 -28.08
N PHE A 53 0.66 -20.18 -27.01
CA PHE A 53 1.84 -21.03 -26.91
C PHE A 53 1.69 -22.04 -25.78
N ASP A 54 2.17 -23.26 -26.03
CA ASP A 54 2.23 -24.33 -25.03
C ASP A 54 3.52 -24.22 -24.21
N VAL A 55 4.59 -23.68 -24.81
CA VAL A 55 5.88 -23.47 -24.16
C VAL A 55 6.38 -22.07 -24.42
N ILE A 56 6.56 -21.27 -23.37
CA ILE A 56 7.21 -19.96 -23.44
C ILE A 56 8.55 -20.06 -22.70
N ILE A 57 9.64 -19.74 -23.38
CA ILE A 57 11.00 -19.74 -22.82
C ILE A 57 11.48 -18.30 -22.85
N CYS A 58 11.61 -17.68 -21.68
CA CYS A 58 11.86 -16.25 -21.57
C CYS A 58 13.14 -15.99 -20.80
N ASP A 59 14.03 -15.16 -21.34
CA ASP A 59 15.15 -14.64 -20.57
C ASP A 59 14.67 -13.73 -19.44
N TYR A 60 15.45 -13.68 -18.37
CA TYR A 60 15.17 -12.80 -17.25
C TYR A 60 15.55 -11.34 -17.54
N ASN A 61 16.63 -11.08 -18.27
CA ASN A 61 17.22 -9.75 -18.38
C ASN A 61 17.09 -9.17 -19.79
N PHE A 62 16.36 -8.06 -19.91
CA PHE A 62 16.21 -7.32 -21.18
C PHE A 62 16.80 -5.90 -21.09
N GLY A 63 17.77 -5.68 -20.21
CA GLY A 63 18.44 -4.39 -20.03
C GLY A 63 17.50 -3.31 -19.48
N ASN A 64 17.21 -2.28 -20.29
CA ASN A 64 16.48 -1.08 -19.86
C ASN A 64 14.95 -1.18 -20.04
N THR A 65 14.43 -2.30 -20.53
CA THR A 65 12.99 -2.55 -20.63
C THR A 65 12.49 -3.38 -19.46
N ILE A 66 11.20 -3.72 -19.45
CA ILE A 66 10.67 -4.70 -18.50
C ILE A 66 11.46 -6.03 -18.58
N ASN A 67 11.68 -6.66 -17.44
CA ASN A 67 12.40 -7.91 -17.29
C ASN A 67 11.46 -9.12 -17.49
N GLY A 68 12.02 -10.34 -17.50
CA GLY A 68 11.25 -11.56 -17.73
C GLY A 68 10.17 -11.84 -16.67
N LYS A 69 10.39 -11.39 -15.42
CA LYS A 69 9.38 -11.46 -14.35
C LYS A 69 8.19 -10.56 -14.65
N GLN A 70 8.44 -9.31 -15.02
CA GLN A 70 7.39 -8.36 -15.39
C GLN A 70 6.66 -8.82 -16.65
N LEU A 71 7.36 -9.36 -17.65
CA LEU A 71 6.71 -9.93 -18.85
C LEU A 71 5.79 -11.11 -18.51
N PHE A 72 6.18 -11.97 -17.57
CA PHE A 72 5.28 -13.02 -17.08
C PHE A 72 4.00 -12.43 -16.46
N GLU A 73 4.14 -11.39 -15.64
CA GLU A 73 3.00 -10.67 -15.06
C GLU A 73 2.11 -10.01 -16.13
N GLU A 74 2.69 -9.43 -17.18
CA GLU A 74 1.95 -8.90 -18.36
C GLU A 74 1.13 -9.99 -19.05
N LEU A 75 1.76 -11.13 -19.34
CA LEU A 75 1.10 -12.25 -20.02
C LEU A 75 -0.02 -12.85 -19.17
N LYS A 76 0.19 -12.95 -17.86
CA LYS A 76 -0.83 -13.39 -16.90
C LYS A 76 -2.00 -12.41 -16.86
N GLN A 77 -1.72 -11.10 -16.71
CA GLN A 77 -2.75 -10.07 -16.67
C GLN A 77 -3.58 -10.02 -17.95
N ALA A 78 -2.95 -10.23 -19.10
CA ALA A 78 -3.62 -10.22 -20.39
C ALA A 78 -4.27 -11.57 -20.76
N ASN A 79 -4.30 -12.55 -19.83
CA ASN A 79 -4.83 -13.91 -20.04
C ASN A 79 -4.24 -14.62 -21.27
N ARG A 80 -2.92 -14.49 -21.48
CA ARG A 80 -2.19 -15.04 -22.64
C ARG A 80 -1.40 -16.30 -22.32
N LEU A 81 -1.48 -16.77 -21.09
CA LEU A 81 -0.90 -18.03 -20.65
C LEU A 81 -2.00 -19.10 -20.68
N LYS A 82 -1.73 -20.22 -21.35
CA LYS A 82 -2.61 -21.39 -21.30
C LYS A 82 -2.56 -22.05 -19.93
N ASP A 83 -3.65 -22.70 -19.52
CA ASP A 83 -3.72 -23.43 -18.25
C ASP A 83 -2.78 -24.64 -18.20
N ASP A 84 -2.66 -25.33 -19.33
CA ASP A 84 -1.77 -26.47 -19.55
C ASP A 84 -0.41 -26.07 -20.15
N GLY A 85 -0.23 -24.77 -20.44
CA GLY A 85 1.01 -24.22 -20.94
C GLY A 85 2.06 -24.05 -19.84
N ILE A 86 3.33 -23.99 -20.26
CA ILE A 86 4.46 -23.74 -19.35
C ILE A 86 5.20 -22.45 -19.69
N PHE A 87 5.58 -21.73 -18.65
CA PHE A 87 6.51 -20.61 -18.74
C PHE A 87 7.82 -20.98 -18.03
N ILE A 88 8.89 -21.09 -18.82
CA ILE A 88 10.25 -21.35 -18.34
C ILE A 88 11.03 -20.05 -18.38
N LEU A 89 11.53 -19.63 -17.23
CA LEU A 89 12.43 -18.50 -17.14
C LEU A 89 13.89 -18.95 -17.29
N VAL A 90 14.67 -18.21 -18.06
CA VAL A 90 16.09 -18.49 -18.29
C VAL A 90 16.91 -17.34 -17.76
N THR A 91 18.02 -17.61 -17.07
CA THR A 91 18.89 -16.55 -16.54
C THR A 91 20.36 -16.93 -16.66
N GLY A 92 21.23 -15.96 -16.93
CA GLY A 92 22.68 -16.12 -16.89
C GLY A 92 23.31 -15.87 -15.51
N GLU A 93 22.53 -15.39 -14.55
CA GLU A 93 23.03 -15.00 -13.23
C GLU A 93 22.72 -16.05 -12.17
N ASN A 94 23.75 -16.56 -11.50
CA ASN A 94 23.63 -17.52 -10.39
C ASN A 94 23.70 -16.84 -9.01
N SER A 95 23.45 -15.53 -8.93
CA SER A 95 23.49 -14.81 -7.67
C SER A 95 22.19 -15.06 -6.87
N ALA A 96 22.28 -15.11 -5.55
CA ALA A 96 21.10 -15.24 -4.69
C ALA A 96 20.10 -14.07 -4.91
N LEU A 97 20.61 -12.87 -5.22
CA LEU A 97 19.79 -11.68 -5.51
C LEU A 97 19.00 -11.82 -6.82
N SER A 98 19.53 -12.57 -7.80
CA SER A 98 18.90 -12.78 -9.10
C SER A 98 17.96 -13.98 -9.10
N ILE A 99 18.22 -15.00 -8.26
CA ILE A 99 17.42 -16.22 -8.16
C ILE A 99 16.19 -16.04 -7.27
N ARG A 100 16.30 -15.32 -6.13
CA ARG A 100 15.18 -15.15 -5.20
C ARG A 100 13.93 -14.52 -5.84
N PRO A 101 14.01 -13.47 -6.67
CA PRO A 101 12.84 -12.93 -7.36
C PRO A 101 12.14 -13.96 -8.25
N ILE A 102 12.91 -14.87 -8.85
CA ILE A 102 12.42 -15.96 -9.69
C ILE A 102 11.68 -16.99 -8.83
N LEU A 103 12.24 -17.34 -7.66
CA LEU A 103 11.59 -18.25 -6.72
C LEU A 103 10.29 -17.66 -6.14
N GLU A 104 10.25 -16.34 -5.89
CA GLU A 104 9.03 -15.63 -5.47
C GLU A 104 7.96 -15.61 -6.57
N LEU A 105 8.36 -15.45 -7.84
CA LEU A 105 7.45 -15.48 -8.99
C LEU A 105 6.78 -16.86 -9.18
N ARG A 106 7.44 -17.93 -8.73
CA ARG A 106 7.02 -19.34 -8.91
C ARG A 106 6.69 -19.69 -10.38
N PRO A 107 7.60 -19.50 -11.34
CA PRO A 107 7.39 -19.98 -12.70
C PRO A 107 7.33 -21.52 -12.73
N ASP A 108 6.84 -22.09 -13.83
CA ASP A 108 6.73 -23.54 -13.99
C ASP A 108 8.09 -24.23 -13.99
N ASN A 109 9.12 -23.53 -14.44
CA ASN A 109 10.51 -23.90 -14.26
C ASN A 109 11.44 -22.70 -14.45
N TYR A 110 12.69 -22.86 -14.03
CA TYR A 110 13.75 -21.96 -14.42
C TYR A 110 15.02 -22.72 -14.85
N LEU A 111 15.85 -22.08 -15.68
CA LEU A 111 17.08 -22.63 -16.23
C LEU A 111 18.23 -21.63 -16.08
N LEU A 112 19.38 -22.12 -15.60
CA LEU A 112 20.63 -21.37 -15.54
C LEU A 112 21.43 -21.59 -16.83
N LYS A 113 21.83 -20.50 -17.50
CA LYS A 113 22.73 -20.52 -18.65
C LYS A 113 24.18 -20.76 -18.18
N PRO A 114 24.99 -21.56 -18.90
CA PRO A 114 24.62 -22.37 -20.06
C PRO A 114 23.95 -23.70 -19.63
N PHE A 115 23.02 -24.19 -20.45
CA PHE A 115 22.39 -25.50 -20.28
C PHE A 115 22.43 -26.28 -21.61
N ASN A 116 22.31 -27.60 -21.51
CA ASN A 116 22.33 -28.47 -22.68
C ASN A 116 20.90 -28.88 -23.11
N ARG A 117 20.82 -29.49 -24.30
CA ARG A 117 19.57 -29.97 -24.90
C ARG A 117 18.82 -30.95 -24.01
N GLU A 118 19.52 -31.86 -23.33
CA GLU A 118 18.88 -32.90 -22.52
C GLU A 118 18.24 -32.28 -21.26
N THR A 119 18.92 -31.35 -20.60
CA THR A 119 18.36 -30.57 -19.48
C THR A 119 17.11 -29.80 -19.92
N LEU A 120 17.16 -29.13 -21.08
CA LEU A 120 16.01 -28.40 -21.61
C LEU A 120 14.82 -29.35 -21.89
N LYS A 121 15.09 -30.49 -22.54
CA LYS A 121 14.08 -31.51 -22.83
C LYS A 121 13.40 -32.03 -21.57
N GLN A 122 14.20 -32.39 -20.56
CA GLN A 122 13.69 -32.91 -19.30
C GLN A 122 12.79 -31.90 -18.61
N ARG A 123 13.22 -30.63 -18.54
CA ARG A 123 12.46 -29.55 -17.89
C ARG A 123 11.14 -29.27 -18.60
N ILE A 124 11.14 -29.19 -19.93
CA ILE A 124 9.93 -29.01 -20.74
C ILE A 124 8.98 -30.19 -20.54
N THR A 125 9.46 -31.42 -20.71
CA THR A 125 8.61 -32.62 -20.66
C THR A 125 8.03 -32.87 -19.26
N SER A 126 8.81 -32.64 -18.20
CA SER A 126 8.32 -32.77 -16.82
C SER A 126 7.29 -31.69 -16.48
N SER A 127 7.54 -30.43 -16.85
CA SER A 127 6.63 -29.32 -16.54
C SER A 127 5.31 -29.44 -17.31
N LEU A 128 5.34 -29.83 -18.60
CA LEU A 128 4.13 -30.06 -19.39
C LEU A 128 3.28 -31.21 -18.82
N ARG A 129 3.93 -32.33 -18.43
CA ARG A 129 3.21 -33.46 -17.81
C ARG A 129 2.53 -33.04 -16.51
N LYS A 130 3.24 -32.29 -15.66
CA LYS A 130 2.69 -31.75 -14.40
C LYS A 130 1.50 -30.82 -14.67
N LYS A 131 1.65 -29.87 -15.61
CA LYS A 131 0.60 -28.92 -15.98
C LYS A 131 -0.66 -29.59 -16.51
N LEU A 132 -0.50 -30.56 -17.40
CA LEU A 132 -1.63 -31.31 -17.95
C LEU A 132 -2.43 -32.04 -16.87
N ILE A 133 -1.75 -32.66 -15.89
CA ILE A 133 -2.41 -33.39 -14.80
C ILE A 133 -3.09 -32.44 -13.82
N LEU A 134 -2.49 -31.29 -13.54
CA LEU A 134 -2.99 -30.32 -12.55
C LEU A 134 -3.80 -29.17 -13.17
N GLN A 135 -4.18 -29.25 -14.45
CA GLN A 135 -4.78 -28.14 -15.20
C GLN A 135 -6.04 -27.59 -14.54
N ASP A 136 -6.89 -28.46 -13.99
CA ASP A 136 -8.17 -28.06 -13.39
C ASP A 136 -7.95 -27.32 -12.06
N ILE A 137 -6.89 -27.66 -11.32
CA ILE A 137 -6.45 -26.94 -10.11
C ILE A 137 -5.95 -25.53 -10.48
N TYR A 138 -5.10 -25.41 -11.51
CA TYR A 138 -4.59 -24.10 -11.97
C TYR A 138 -5.72 -23.22 -12.50
N LYS A 139 -6.66 -23.81 -13.25
CA LYS A 139 -7.85 -23.11 -13.75
C LYS A 139 -8.70 -22.58 -12.61
N ALA A 140 -8.98 -23.42 -11.60
CA ALA A 140 -9.73 -23.03 -10.41
C ALA A 140 -9.04 -21.89 -9.63
N GLU A 141 -7.71 -21.93 -9.48
CA GLU A 141 -6.95 -20.84 -8.86
C GLU A 141 -7.12 -19.52 -9.63
N ARG A 142 -6.96 -19.55 -10.96
CA ARG A 142 -7.08 -18.36 -11.82
C ARG A 142 -8.48 -17.75 -11.78
N GLU A 143 -9.51 -18.60 -11.76
CA GLU A 143 -10.92 -18.19 -11.71
C GLU A 143 -11.36 -17.79 -10.28
N ASN A 144 -10.47 -17.92 -9.29
CA ASN A 144 -10.74 -17.77 -7.85
C ASN A 144 -11.90 -18.66 -7.36
N ASN A 145 -12.09 -19.81 -8.00
CA ASN A 145 -13.08 -20.82 -7.62
C ASN A 145 -12.40 -21.86 -6.73
N TYR A 146 -12.14 -21.46 -5.48
CA TYR A 146 -11.33 -22.26 -4.55
C TYR A 146 -12.05 -23.54 -4.11
N GLU A 147 -13.39 -23.53 -4.06
CA GLU A 147 -14.21 -24.71 -3.76
C GLU A 147 -14.02 -25.81 -4.82
N ALA A 148 -14.16 -25.47 -6.12
CA ALA A 148 -13.87 -26.42 -7.19
C ALA A 148 -12.41 -26.89 -7.17
N GLY A 149 -11.49 -25.96 -6.85
CA GLY A 149 -10.07 -26.27 -6.69
C GLY A 149 -9.80 -27.32 -5.60
N LEU A 150 -10.56 -27.32 -4.50
CA LEU A 150 -10.46 -28.33 -3.45
C LEU A 150 -10.95 -29.69 -3.91
N GLU A 151 -12.08 -29.74 -4.61
CA GLU A 151 -12.61 -30.98 -5.19
C GLU A 151 -11.59 -31.62 -6.15
N HIS A 152 -10.97 -30.81 -7.01
CA HIS A 152 -9.90 -31.27 -7.91
C HIS A 152 -8.66 -31.75 -7.14
N CYS A 153 -8.25 -31.06 -6.07
CA CYS A 153 -7.15 -31.51 -5.21
C CYS A 153 -7.42 -32.89 -4.60
N GLU A 154 -8.63 -33.12 -4.09
CA GLU A 154 -9.01 -34.40 -3.47
C GLU A 154 -9.09 -35.53 -4.50
N GLY A 155 -9.69 -35.25 -5.67
CA GLY A 155 -9.76 -36.20 -6.78
C GLY A 155 -8.39 -36.64 -7.29
N LEU A 156 -7.38 -35.76 -7.32
CA LEU A 156 -6.05 -36.06 -7.84
C LEU A 156 -5.08 -36.65 -6.81
N ALA A 157 -5.23 -36.32 -5.52
CA ALA A 157 -4.28 -36.70 -4.48
C ALA A 157 -4.09 -38.22 -4.35
N ALA A 158 -5.15 -39.01 -4.57
CA ALA A 158 -5.11 -40.47 -4.47
C ALA A 158 -4.40 -41.15 -5.65
N PHE A 159 -4.39 -40.53 -6.83
CA PHE A 159 -3.89 -41.15 -8.07
C PHE A 159 -2.51 -40.62 -8.50
N HIS A 160 -2.08 -39.48 -7.97
CA HIS A 160 -0.82 -38.83 -8.34
C HIS A 160 0.06 -38.48 -7.13
N PRO A 161 0.57 -39.49 -6.39
CA PRO A 161 1.43 -39.28 -5.23
C PRO A 161 2.72 -38.53 -5.59
N GLU A 162 3.20 -38.61 -6.84
CA GLU A 162 4.36 -37.87 -7.32
C GLU A 162 4.19 -36.35 -7.27
N TYR A 163 2.95 -35.84 -7.19
CA TYR A 163 2.64 -34.41 -7.08
C TYR A 163 2.08 -34.02 -5.71
N PHE A 164 2.16 -34.90 -4.72
CA PHE A 164 1.62 -34.70 -3.37
C PHE A 164 1.90 -33.29 -2.82
N ALA A 165 3.16 -32.87 -2.81
CA ALA A 165 3.55 -31.57 -2.24
C ALA A 165 2.89 -30.38 -2.96
N THR A 166 2.75 -30.44 -4.29
CA THR A 166 2.09 -29.37 -5.06
C THR A 166 0.58 -29.37 -4.80
N ILE A 167 -0.04 -30.55 -4.76
CA ILE A 167 -1.49 -30.68 -4.50
C ILE A 167 -1.82 -30.16 -3.10
N GLN A 168 -1.05 -30.55 -2.06
CA GLN A 168 -1.28 -30.04 -0.70
C GLN A 168 -0.99 -28.54 -0.58
N GLN A 169 -0.04 -28.00 -1.33
CA GLN A 169 0.21 -26.56 -1.37
C GLN A 169 -1.01 -25.80 -1.89
N PHE A 170 -1.63 -26.25 -3.00
CA PHE A 170 -2.88 -25.67 -3.50
C PHE A 170 -4.02 -25.84 -2.52
N ARG A 171 -4.19 -27.05 -1.97
CA ARG A 171 -5.26 -27.36 -1.01
C ARG A 171 -5.19 -26.45 0.22
N GLY A 172 -4.02 -26.33 0.85
CA GLY A 172 -3.81 -25.43 1.99
C GLY A 172 -4.07 -23.97 1.64
N SER A 173 -3.62 -23.52 0.46
CA SER A 173 -3.87 -22.16 -0.03
C SER A 173 -5.35 -21.89 -0.24
N PHE A 174 -6.08 -22.79 -0.90
CA PHE A 174 -7.53 -22.67 -1.14
C PHE A 174 -8.33 -22.66 0.16
N LEU A 175 -8.02 -23.55 1.12
CA LEU A 175 -8.64 -23.53 2.44
C LEU A 175 -8.39 -22.20 3.17
N SER A 176 -7.17 -21.67 3.07
CA SER A 176 -6.83 -20.36 3.65
C SER A 176 -7.64 -19.22 3.00
N LYS A 177 -7.84 -19.26 1.67
CA LYS A 177 -8.67 -18.27 0.94
C LYS A 177 -10.16 -18.38 1.24
N LEU A 178 -10.63 -19.56 1.60
CA LEU A 178 -12.01 -19.81 2.06
C LEU A 178 -12.18 -19.53 3.57
N GLU A 179 -11.14 -19.04 4.25
CA GLU A 179 -11.13 -18.77 5.68
C GLU A 179 -11.37 -20.03 6.54
N LEU A 180 -11.14 -21.22 5.96
CA LEU A 180 -11.20 -22.55 6.59
C LEU A 180 -9.85 -22.90 7.23
N TYR A 181 -9.47 -22.12 8.23
CA TYR A 181 -8.11 -22.15 8.79
C TYR A 181 -7.79 -23.41 9.59
N GLU A 182 -8.78 -24.08 10.18
CA GLU A 182 -8.56 -25.32 10.93
C GLU A 182 -8.24 -26.49 9.97
N GLU A 183 -8.97 -26.58 8.86
CA GLU A 183 -8.68 -27.52 7.78
C GLU A 183 -7.33 -27.21 7.12
N ALA A 184 -7.03 -25.93 6.88
CA ALA A 184 -5.73 -25.51 6.34
C ALA A 184 -4.57 -25.93 7.25
N LYS A 185 -4.70 -25.70 8.56
CA LYS A 185 -3.76 -26.15 9.60
C LYS A 185 -3.49 -27.65 9.50
N ASN A 186 -4.53 -28.47 9.38
CA ASN A 186 -4.39 -29.93 9.24
C ASN A 186 -3.65 -30.34 7.95
N VAL A 187 -3.91 -29.66 6.84
CA VAL A 187 -3.20 -29.87 5.57
C VAL A 187 -1.71 -29.56 5.72
N TYR A 188 -1.39 -28.41 6.29
CA TYR A 188 0.00 -27.99 6.47
C TYR A 188 0.75 -28.90 7.44
N GLN A 189 0.12 -29.30 8.55
CA GLN A 189 0.73 -30.24 9.49
C GLN A 189 1.03 -31.59 8.83
N LYS A 190 0.06 -32.17 8.11
CA LYS A 190 0.27 -33.41 7.37
C LYS A 190 1.40 -33.29 6.35
N ALA A 191 1.46 -32.17 5.63
CA ALA A 191 2.54 -31.94 4.67
C ALA A 191 3.92 -31.90 5.36
N ILE A 192 4.02 -31.28 6.55
CA ILE A 192 5.25 -31.23 7.36
C ILE A 192 5.66 -32.63 7.83
N ASP A 193 4.69 -33.45 8.26
CA ASP A 193 4.93 -34.80 8.74
C ASP A 193 5.46 -35.73 7.62
N GLU A 194 4.99 -35.54 6.38
CA GLU A 194 5.48 -36.27 5.21
C GLU A 194 6.80 -35.70 4.64
N GLY A 195 7.02 -34.39 4.80
CA GLY A 195 8.25 -33.73 4.39
C GLY A 195 8.36 -32.30 4.93
N SER A 196 9.54 -31.94 5.43
CA SER A 196 9.78 -30.58 5.93
C SER A 196 9.80 -29.56 4.78
N PHE A 197 8.62 -29.04 4.42
CA PHE A 197 8.46 -28.03 3.36
C PHE A 197 8.29 -26.62 3.92
N ASP A 198 9.08 -25.67 3.41
CA ASP A 198 9.04 -24.26 3.88
C ASP A 198 7.65 -23.62 3.69
N TRP A 199 6.97 -23.93 2.59
CA TRP A 199 5.61 -23.42 2.33
C TRP A 199 4.59 -23.96 3.33
N ALA A 200 4.76 -25.19 3.80
CA ALA A 200 3.85 -25.80 4.76
C ALA A 200 4.07 -25.21 6.15
N GLN A 201 5.32 -25.02 6.56
CA GLN A 201 5.66 -24.34 7.81
C GLN A 201 5.14 -22.90 7.86
N ALA A 202 5.32 -22.15 6.76
CA ALA A 202 4.76 -20.81 6.63
C ALA A 202 3.22 -20.81 6.65
N GLY A 203 2.59 -21.75 5.93
CA GLY A 203 1.13 -21.90 5.91
C GLY A 203 0.55 -22.24 7.28
N LEU A 204 1.23 -23.11 8.03
CA LEU A 204 0.84 -23.49 9.39
C LEU A 204 0.88 -22.30 10.35
N ALA A 205 1.98 -21.53 10.36
CA ALA A 205 2.12 -20.34 11.20
C ALA A 205 1.00 -19.31 10.93
N ASN A 206 0.63 -19.13 9.66
CA ASN A 206 -0.46 -18.24 9.27
C ASN A 206 -1.85 -18.76 9.68
N SER A 207 -2.09 -20.07 9.52
CA SER A 207 -3.34 -20.71 9.95
C SER A 207 -3.51 -20.57 11.47
N LEU A 208 -2.45 -20.82 12.25
CA LEU A 208 -2.43 -20.61 13.70
C LEU A 208 -2.76 -19.16 14.07
N ALA A 209 -2.17 -18.19 13.37
CA ALA A 209 -2.43 -16.77 13.62
C ALA A 209 -3.91 -16.40 13.37
N ASN A 210 -4.48 -16.86 12.26
CA ASN A 210 -5.89 -16.61 11.92
C ASN A 210 -6.88 -17.33 12.87
N LEU A 211 -6.49 -18.45 13.46
CA LEU A 211 -7.24 -19.14 14.52
C LEU A 211 -7.15 -18.44 15.89
N GLY A 212 -6.42 -17.32 15.99
CA GLY A 212 -6.19 -16.60 17.25
C GLY A 212 -5.13 -17.24 18.16
N GLN A 213 -4.44 -18.29 17.70
CA GLN A 213 -3.34 -18.97 18.42
C GLN A 213 -2.02 -18.17 18.26
N LEU A 214 -2.07 -16.88 18.63
CA LEU A 214 -1.03 -15.89 18.31
C LEU A 214 0.33 -16.20 18.95
N SER A 215 0.34 -16.68 20.20
CA SER A 215 1.59 -17.03 20.90
C SER A 215 2.33 -18.18 20.21
N GLU A 216 1.59 -19.18 19.75
CA GLU A 216 2.14 -20.36 19.09
C GLU A 216 2.62 -19.99 17.67
N ALA A 217 1.84 -19.20 16.92
CA ALA A 217 2.24 -18.66 15.63
C ALA A 217 3.52 -17.81 15.72
N GLN A 218 3.64 -16.97 16.77
CA GLN A 218 4.83 -16.14 17.00
C GLN A 218 6.06 -16.99 17.34
N SER A 219 5.93 -17.98 18.23
CA SER A 219 7.03 -18.88 18.56
C SER A 219 7.51 -19.68 17.34
N MET A 220 6.57 -20.18 16.54
CA MET A 220 6.88 -20.90 15.31
C MET A 220 7.63 -20.00 14.32
N ILE A 221 7.15 -18.78 14.07
CA ILE A 221 7.78 -17.91 13.07
C ILE A 221 9.16 -17.40 13.51
N GLU A 222 9.37 -17.18 14.81
CA GLU A 222 10.69 -16.86 15.36
C GLU A 222 11.67 -18.01 15.14
N SER A 223 11.25 -19.25 15.39
CA SER A 223 12.06 -20.45 15.12
C SER A 223 12.43 -20.57 13.64
N LEU A 224 11.48 -20.37 12.72
CA LEU A 224 11.70 -20.41 11.27
C LEU A 224 12.68 -19.32 10.80
N ILE A 225 12.56 -18.11 11.35
CA ILE A 225 13.48 -17.01 11.02
C ILE A 225 14.88 -17.28 11.56
N ASN A 226 15.01 -17.86 12.76
CA ASN A 226 16.30 -18.19 13.35
C ASN A 226 17.01 -19.30 12.56
N SER A 227 16.26 -20.28 12.05
CA SER A 227 16.82 -21.38 11.24
C SER A 227 17.22 -20.93 9.83
N ALA A 228 16.45 -20.04 9.20
CA ALA A 228 16.73 -19.52 7.86
C ALA A 228 16.56 -17.98 7.77
N PRO A 229 17.52 -17.18 8.30
CA PRO A 229 17.36 -15.73 8.43
C PRO A 229 17.18 -14.96 7.12
N THR A 230 17.61 -15.55 6.01
CA THR A 230 17.56 -14.96 4.66
C THR A 230 16.42 -15.47 3.79
N CYS A 231 15.57 -16.36 4.32
CA CYS A 231 14.38 -16.86 3.62
C CYS A 231 13.31 -15.77 3.57
N THR A 232 13.00 -15.25 2.37
CA THR A 232 11.99 -14.18 2.23
C THR A 232 10.58 -14.67 2.52
N LEU A 233 10.27 -15.94 2.24
CA LEU A 233 8.99 -16.56 2.59
C LEU A 233 8.70 -16.46 4.10
N TYR A 234 9.68 -16.75 4.96
CA TYR A 234 9.52 -16.64 6.42
C TYR A 234 9.48 -15.20 6.91
N ARG A 235 10.09 -14.26 6.18
CA ARG A 235 9.97 -12.84 6.51
C ARG A 235 8.59 -12.29 6.13
N ASP A 236 8.07 -12.63 4.96
CA ASP A 236 6.71 -12.25 4.53
C ASP A 236 5.66 -12.89 5.47
N GLN A 237 5.72 -14.21 5.62
CA GLN A 237 5.64 -14.95 6.88
C GLN A 237 5.28 -14.19 8.18
N ALA A 238 6.35 -13.79 8.86
CA ALA A 238 6.33 -13.02 10.09
C ALA A 238 5.63 -11.69 9.96
N ALA A 239 5.71 -11.02 8.81
CA ALA A 239 5.02 -9.77 8.62
C ALA A 239 3.50 -9.98 8.72
N GLN A 240 2.93 -10.99 8.06
CA GLN A 240 1.49 -11.27 8.17
C GLN A 240 1.07 -11.67 9.58
N VAL A 241 1.82 -12.55 10.25
CA VAL A 241 1.53 -12.94 11.64
C VAL A 241 1.55 -11.73 12.58
N ASN A 242 2.49 -10.79 12.37
CA ASN A 242 2.54 -9.55 13.13
C ASN A 242 1.38 -8.60 12.79
N LEU A 243 0.92 -8.52 11.54
CA LEU A 243 -0.27 -7.74 11.17
C LEU A 243 -1.53 -8.28 11.87
N ILE A 244 -1.74 -9.61 11.85
CA ILE A 244 -2.85 -10.26 12.56
C ILE A 244 -2.75 -10.01 14.07
N SER A 245 -1.54 -9.99 14.61
CA SER A 245 -1.26 -9.68 16.02
C SER A 245 -1.30 -8.18 16.37
N ASN A 246 -1.71 -7.31 15.44
CA ASN A 246 -1.71 -5.85 15.56
C ASN A 246 -0.34 -5.22 15.91
N LYS A 247 0.76 -5.89 15.55
CA LYS A 247 2.15 -5.44 15.72
C LYS A 247 2.68 -4.80 14.43
N VAL A 248 2.01 -3.74 13.97
CA VAL A 248 2.28 -3.09 12.67
C VAL A 248 3.75 -2.67 12.47
N PRO A 249 4.46 -2.06 13.45
CA PRO A 249 5.87 -1.71 13.28
C PRO A 249 6.79 -2.91 13.05
N ALA A 250 6.52 -4.04 13.71
CA ALA A 250 7.29 -5.27 13.51
C ALA A 250 7.04 -5.83 12.11
N ALA A 251 5.79 -5.82 11.64
CA ALA A 251 5.46 -6.24 10.28
C ALA A 251 6.19 -5.40 9.21
N ILE A 252 6.21 -4.07 9.37
CA ILE A 252 6.98 -3.17 8.50
C ILE A 252 8.46 -3.55 8.48
N ALA A 253 9.07 -3.85 9.64
CA ALA A 253 10.48 -4.22 9.72
C ALA A 253 10.75 -5.52 8.95
N HIS A 254 9.90 -6.54 9.08
CA HIS A 254 10.03 -7.80 8.36
C HIS A 254 9.90 -7.62 6.85
N PHE A 255 8.89 -6.88 6.36
CA PHE A 255 8.75 -6.60 4.93
C PHE A 255 9.92 -5.79 4.38
N LYS A 256 10.42 -4.78 5.11
CA LYS A 256 11.61 -4.02 4.69
C LYS A 256 12.85 -4.91 4.59
N LEU A 257 13.02 -5.87 5.50
CA LEU A 257 14.10 -6.85 5.42
C LEU A 257 13.91 -7.78 4.20
N ALA A 258 12.69 -8.26 3.94
CA ALA A 258 12.39 -9.07 2.77
C ALA A 258 12.65 -8.30 1.45
N SER A 259 12.27 -7.03 1.38
CA SER A 259 12.56 -6.13 0.24
C SER A 259 14.08 -5.95 0.02
N LYS A 260 14.87 -5.78 1.08
CA LYS A 260 16.33 -5.72 0.98
C LYS A 260 16.94 -7.04 0.49
N LEU A 261 16.38 -8.17 0.90
CA LEU A 261 16.86 -9.51 0.52
C LEU A 261 16.49 -9.89 -0.92
N THR A 262 15.33 -9.43 -1.39
CA THR A 262 14.79 -9.66 -2.72
C THR A 262 14.14 -8.37 -3.26
N PRO A 263 14.93 -7.48 -3.88
CA PRO A 263 14.40 -6.28 -4.53
C PRO A 263 13.52 -6.63 -5.74
N GLY A 264 12.66 -5.68 -6.16
CA GLY A 264 11.83 -5.84 -7.37
C GLY A 264 10.47 -6.49 -7.16
N ASN A 265 10.07 -6.74 -5.91
CA ASN A 265 8.71 -7.17 -5.57
C ASN A 265 7.79 -5.95 -5.42
N SER A 266 7.05 -5.65 -6.51
CA SER A 266 6.12 -4.52 -6.62
C SER A 266 5.06 -4.48 -5.53
N GLU A 267 4.47 -5.63 -5.20
CA GLU A 267 3.38 -5.73 -4.22
C GLU A 267 3.87 -5.53 -2.79
N ARG A 268 5.08 -6.05 -2.49
CA ARG A 268 5.74 -5.83 -1.19
C ARG A 268 6.05 -4.35 -0.98
N GLU A 269 6.57 -3.65 -1.99
CA GLU A 269 6.82 -2.20 -1.90
C GLU A 269 5.53 -1.41 -1.65
N LEU A 270 4.43 -1.76 -2.34
CA LEU A 270 3.12 -1.15 -2.10
C LEU A 270 2.62 -1.41 -0.68
N ALA A 271 2.74 -2.64 -0.19
CA ALA A 271 2.32 -2.98 1.17
C ALA A 271 3.15 -2.26 2.23
N ILE A 272 4.46 -2.13 2.05
CA ILE A 272 5.31 -1.34 2.96
C ILE A 272 4.86 0.12 2.94
N ALA A 273 4.60 0.71 1.77
CA ALA A 273 4.14 2.09 1.64
C ALA A 273 2.82 2.31 2.41
N ASN A 274 1.86 1.41 2.21
CA ASN A 274 0.56 1.40 2.89
C ASN A 274 0.70 1.31 4.41
N LEU A 275 1.51 0.38 4.91
CA LEU A 275 1.71 0.19 6.35
C LEU A 275 2.48 1.35 6.99
N CYS A 276 3.49 1.90 6.30
CA CYS A 276 4.18 3.10 6.78
C CYS A 276 3.22 4.29 6.88
N LEU A 277 2.34 4.46 5.89
CA LEU A 277 1.30 5.48 5.94
C LEU A 277 0.31 5.22 7.10
N SER A 278 -0.02 3.95 7.37
CA SER A 278 -0.92 3.59 8.47
C SER A 278 -0.34 3.93 9.84
N VAL A 279 0.97 4.09 10.01
CA VAL A 279 1.61 4.54 11.26
C VAL A 279 2.08 6.00 11.22
N ASN A 280 1.63 6.78 10.22
CA ASN A 280 2.02 8.17 9.95
C ASN A 280 3.54 8.36 9.65
N ASP A 281 4.23 7.33 9.17
CA ASP A 281 5.59 7.46 8.60
C ASP A 281 5.50 7.78 7.11
N THR A 282 5.06 9.01 6.80
CA THR A 282 4.77 9.45 5.43
C THR A 282 6.02 9.48 4.55
N LYS A 283 7.17 9.87 5.11
CA LYS A 283 8.46 9.92 4.38
C LYS A 283 8.87 8.55 3.86
N THR A 284 8.88 7.54 4.73
CA THR A 284 9.20 6.17 4.32
C THR A 284 8.13 5.62 3.38
N ALA A 285 6.86 5.95 3.63
CA ALA A 285 5.77 5.52 2.77
C ALA A 285 5.95 6.01 1.32
N LEU A 286 6.29 7.30 1.14
CA LEU A 286 6.58 7.87 -0.18
C LEU A 286 7.79 7.19 -0.83
N PHE A 287 8.87 6.93 -0.09
CA PHE A 287 10.05 6.25 -0.64
C PHE A 287 9.70 4.86 -1.20
N HIS A 288 9.00 4.02 -0.44
CA HIS A 288 8.60 2.70 -0.92
C HIS A 288 7.55 2.78 -2.04
N TYR A 289 6.66 3.78 -2.02
CA TYR A 289 5.75 4.00 -3.14
C TYR A 289 6.48 4.41 -4.42
N GLN A 290 7.55 5.21 -4.32
CA GLN A 290 8.40 5.56 -5.46
C GLN A 290 9.16 4.34 -6.01
N ASN A 291 9.62 3.43 -5.15
CA ASN A 291 10.16 2.15 -5.59
C ASN A 291 9.10 1.33 -6.32
N HIS A 292 7.86 1.28 -5.81
CA HIS A 292 6.74 0.65 -6.50
C HIS A 292 6.51 1.26 -7.89
N VAL A 293 6.52 2.59 -8.03
CA VAL A 293 6.42 3.27 -9.33
C VAL A 293 7.57 2.87 -10.27
N GLN A 294 8.81 2.85 -9.75
CA GLN A 294 9.98 2.52 -10.56
C GLN A 294 9.98 1.06 -11.03
N ILE A 295 9.56 0.13 -10.17
CA ILE A 295 9.42 -1.30 -10.52
C ILE A 295 8.34 -1.50 -11.56
N ASN A 296 7.27 -0.71 -11.56
CA ASN A 296 6.16 -0.91 -12.51
C ASN A 296 6.31 -0.10 -13.79
N LYS A 297 7.40 0.65 -13.99
CA LYS A 297 7.61 1.43 -15.21
C LYS A 297 7.45 0.55 -16.46
N ASP A 298 6.69 1.04 -17.44
CA ASP A 298 6.42 0.35 -18.71
C ASP A 298 5.67 -1.00 -18.58
N THR A 299 5.04 -1.27 -17.43
CA THR A 299 4.13 -2.42 -17.21
C THR A 299 2.67 -2.00 -17.32
N PHE A 300 1.72 -2.94 -17.29
CA PHE A 300 0.28 -2.71 -17.23
C PHE A 300 -0.15 -1.89 -16.00
N ARG A 301 0.68 -1.92 -14.93
CA ARG A 301 0.46 -1.13 -13.72
C ARG A 301 0.93 0.33 -13.88
N ASP A 302 1.72 0.66 -14.91
CA ASP A 302 2.09 2.05 -15.25
C ASP A 302 0.92 2.78 -15.93
N ASN A 303 -0.13 2.98 -15.15
CA ASN A 303 -1.36 3.62 -15.58
C ASN A 303 -1.64 4.90 -14.77
N LEU A 304 -2.72 5.61 -15.11
CA LEU A 304 -3.06 6.87 -14.46
C LEU A 304 -3.39 6.69 -12.97
N TYR A 305 -3.94 5.55 -12.54
CA TYR A 305 -4.24 5.29 -11.13
C TYR A 305 -2.98 5.20 -10.27
N MET A 306 -1.91 4.60 -10.78
CA MET A 306 -0.60 4.60 -10.11
C MET A 306 -0.04 6.02 -9.99
N LYS A 307 -0.13 6.83 -11.05
CA LYS A 307 0.33 8.23 -11.04
C LYS A 307 -0.46 9.09 -10.05
N LEU A 308 -1.77 8.93 -10.00
CA LEU A 308 -2.64 9.61 -9.03
C LEU A 308 -2.32 9.19 -7.60
N SER A 309 -2.07 7.91 -7.37
CA SER A 309 -1.67 7.42 -6.06
C SER A 309 -0.29 7.94 -5.65
N HIS A 310 0.67 8.09 -6.57
CA HIS A 310 1.94 8.78 -6.29
C HIS A 310 1.71 10.23 -5.82
N ILE A 311 0.82 10.96 -6.49
CA ILE A 311 0.42 12.32 -6.08
C ILE A 311 -0.12 12.31 -4.64
N ARG A 312 -0.95 11.32 -4.26
CA ARG A 312 -1.46 11.20 -2.88
C ARG A 312 -0.33 11.04 -1.86
N PHE A 313 0.64 10.15 -2.11
CA PHE A 313 1.79 9.96 -1.22
C PHE A 313 2.65 11.22 -1.06
N LEU A 314 2.85 11.98 -2.15
CA LEU A 314 3.53 13.28 -2.09
C LEU A 314 2.76 14.27 -1.21
N LEU A 315 1.43 14.30 -1.33
CA LEU A 315 0.58 15.19 -0.53
C LEU A 315 0.58 14.80 0.95
N TYR A 316 0.52 13.50 1.29
CA TYR A 316 0.65 13.05 2.67
C TYR A 316 1.97 13.50 3.32
N CYS A 317 3.09 13.43 2.58
CA CYS A 317 4.37 13.97 3.07
C CYS A 317 4.34 15.49 3.25
N ALA A 318 3.71 16.21 2.32
CA ALA A 318 3.58 17.66 2.40
C ALA A 318 2.79 18.10 3.64
N SER A 319 1.72 17.39 4.00
CA SER A 319 0.93 17.65 5.21
C SER A 319 1.69 17.48 6.52
N ASP A 320 2.68 16.60 6.55
CA ASP A 320 3.55 16.43 7.72
C ASP A 320 4.74 17.43 7.73
N GLY A 321 4.76 18.38 6.78
CA GLY A 321 5.77 19.44 6.67
C GLY A 321 7.09 19.00 6.05
N ILE A 322 7.20 17.76 5.58
CA ILE A 322 8.43 17.18 5.02
C ILE A 322 8.57 17.63 3.57
N ASP A 323 9.62 18.38 3.26
CA ASP A 323 9.94 18.89 1.92
C ASP A 323 8.72 19.52 1.20
N LYS A 324 7.84 20.19 1.97
CA LYS A 324 6.48 20.60 1.54
C LYS A 324 6.48 21.33 0.19
N GLN A 325 7.37 22.30 -0.01
CA GLN A 325 7.43 23.06 -1.26
C GLN A 325 7.88 22.20 -2.45
N ALA A 326 8.86 21.32 -2.26
CA ALA A 326 9.35 20.43 -3.31
C ALA A 326 8.27 19.40 -3.69
N ASN A 327 7.60 18.82 -2.69
CA ASN A 327 6.52 17.87 -2.89
C ASN A 327 5.33 18.51 -3.63
N LEU A 328 4.89 19.71 -3.24
CA LEU A 328 3.82 20.43 -3.94
C LEU A 328 4.23 20.83 -5.38
N GLY A 329 5.49 21.20 -5.60
CA GLY A 329 6.03 21.43 -6.94
C GLY A 329 5.95 20.17 -7.82
N HIS A 330 6.32 19.02 -7.27
CA HIS A 330 6.25 17.73 -7.97
C HIS A 330 4.79 17.30 -8.24
N VAL A 331 3.88 17.51 -7.29
CA VAL A 331 2.44 17.27 -7.48
C VAL A 331 1.91 18.06 -8.68
N ASN A 332 2.20 19.37 -8.75
CA ASN A 332 1.77 20.21 -9.85
C ASN A 332 2.35 19.74 -11.19
N TYR A 333 3.62 19.33 -11.21
CA TYR A 333 4.23 18.74 -12.40
C TYR A 333 3.51 17.47 -12.85
N LEU A 334 3.25 16.51 -11.95
CA LEU A 334 2.58 15.26 -12.30
C LEU A 334 1.14 15.49 -12.80
N ILE A 335 0.39 16.40 -12.16
CA ILE A 335 -0.96 16.79 -12.62
C ILE A 335 -0.90 17.37 -14.04
N SER A 336 0.10 18.19 -14.35
CA SER A 336 0.27 18.79 -15.69
C SER A 336 0.49 17.74 -16.79
N LYS A 337 1.00 16.54 -16.42
CA LYS A 337 1.22 15.41 -17.34
C LYS A 337 -0.02 14.53 -17.54
N ILE A 338 -1.12 14.77 -16.82
CA ILE A 338 -2.37 14.02 -17.02
C ILE A 338 -3.06 14.54 -18.31
N PRO A 339 -3.25 13.68 -19.33
CA PRO A 339 -3.88 14.07 -20.59
C PRO A 339 -5.29 14.62 -20.38
N THR A 340 -5.66 15.67 -21.11
CA THR A 340 -6.96 16.34 -20.97
C THR A 340 -8.13 15.38 -21.22
N GLU A 341 -8.01 14.51 -22.22
CA GLU A 341 -9.02 13.52 -22.59
C GLU A 341 -9.32 12.53 -21.45
N ALA A 342 -8.32 12.18 -20.64
CA ALA A 342 -8.45 11.22 -19.55
C ALA A 342 -9.08 11.82 -18.28
N ARG A 343 -9.19 13.16 -18.19
CA ARG A 343 -9.69 13.83 -16.97
C ARG A 343 -11.17 13.58 -16.70
N SER A 344 -11.96 13.32 -17.74
CA SER A 344 -13.39 13.04 -17.61
C SER A 344 -13.68 11.81 -16.75
N GLY A 345 -12.87 10.75 -16.89
CA GLY A 345 -12.97 9.52 -16.09
C GLY A 345 -12.29 9.59 -14.72
N LEU A 346 -11.63 10.71 -14.39
CA LEU A 346 -10.83 10.88 -13.16
C LEU A 346 -11.33 12.04 -12.30
N GLN A 347 -12.59 12.45 -12.47
CA GLN A 347 -13.15 13.63 -11.80
C GLN A 347 -13.08 13.52 -10.28
N THR A 348 -13.48 12.38 -9.70
CA THR A 348 -13.42 12.14 -8.25
C THR A 348 -11.98 12.22 -7.74
N ASP A 349 -11.04 11.52 -8.38
CA ASP A 349 -9.62 11.55 -8.02
C ASP A 349 -9.02 12.97 -8.05
N LEU A 350 -9.24 13.70 -9.15
CA LEU A 350 -8.71 15.04 -9.33
C LEU A 350 -9.35 16.04 -8.37
N ALA A 351 -10.65 15.90 -8.08
CA ALA A 351 -11.33 16.73 -7.09
C ALA A 351 -10.77 16.50 -5.67
N LEU A 352 -10.55 15.24 -5.26
CA LEU A 352 -9.91 14.95 -3.97
C LEU A 352 -8.50 15.51 -3.87
N ILE A 353 -7.69 15.34 -4.93
CA ILE A 353 -6.34 15.92 -4.99
C ILE A 353 -6.42 17.45 -4.89
N ALA A 354 -7.37 18.09 -5.57
CA ALA A 354 -7.58 19.52 -5.49
C ALA A 354 -8.03 19.98 -4.08
N ALA A 355 -8.85 19.19 -3.39
CA ALA A 355 -9.25 19.46 -2.00
C ALA A 355 -8.04 19.39 -1.05
N HIS A 356 -7.17 18.39 -1.23
CA HIS A 356 -5.93 18.28 -0.46
C HIS A 356 -4.99 19.45 -0.73
N ILE A 357 -4.74 19.81 -2.00
CA ILE A 357 -3.92 20.98 -2.35
C ILE A 357 -4.51 22.26 -1.74
N ALA A 358 -5.84 22.43 -1.78
CA ALA A 358 -6.52 23.56 -1.17
C ALA A 358 -6.30 23.60 0.36
N MET A 359 -6.39 22.46 1.05
CA MET A 359 -6.07 22.34 2.48
C MET A 359 -4.62 22.77 2.77
N GLU A 360 -3.65 22.31 1.98
CA GLU A 360 -2.23 22.66 2.15
C GLU A 360 -1.93 24.15 1.88
N ALA A 361 -2.77 24.80 1.08
CA ALA A 361 -2.72 26.22 0.75
C ALA A 361 -3.60 27.08 1.67
N ASN A 362 -4.10 26.53 2.79
CA ASN A 362 -5.00 27.19 3.75
C ASN A 362 -6.33 27.69 3.14
N GLN A 363 -6.78 27.12 2.01
CA GLN A 363 -8.07 27.37 1.38
C GLN A 363 -9.13 26.39 1.90
N TYR A 364 -9.39 26.44 3.21
CA TYR A 364 -10.23 25.48 3.94
C TYR A 364 -11.67 25.44 3.44
N GLN A 365 -12.28 26.59 3.13
CA GLN A 365 -13.66 26.62 2.63
C GLN A 365 -13.81 25.88 1.29
N LYS A 366 -12.83 26.06 0.40
CA LYS A 366 -12.78 25.36 -0.88
C LYS A 366 -12.60 23.86 -0.67
N ALA A 367 -11.69 23.46 0.22
CA ALA A 367 -11.46 22.05 0.54
C ALA A 367 -12.74 21.38 1.08
N VAL A 368 -13.40 21.98 2.07
CA VAL A 368 -14.65 21.45 2.65
C VAL A 368 -15.76 21.38 1.61
N THR A 369 -15.93 22.41 0.79
CA THR A 369 -16.97 22.42 -0.28
C THR A 369 -16.78 21.24 -1.24
N ILE A 370 -15.53 20.95 -1.64
CA ILE A 370 -15.24 19.82 -2.52
C ILE A 370 -15.50 18.49 -1.79
N LEU A 371 -15.03 18.35 -0.54
CA LEU A 371 -15.22 17.12 0.23
C LEU A 371 -16.70 16.81 0.46
N THR A 372 -17.51 17.80 0.84
CA THR A 372 -18.97 17.63 1.01
C THR A 372 -19.64 17.22 -0.31
N ALA A 373 -19.33 17.90 -1.42
CA ALA A 373 -19.90 17.54 -2.72
C ALA A 373 -19.55 16.11 -3.16
N LEU A 374 -18.32 15.66 -2.90
CA LEU A 374 -17.89 14.29 -3.19
C LEU A 374 -18.53 13.28 -2.24
N HIS A 375 -18.67 13.62 -0.97
CA HIS A 375 -19.36 12.80 0.02
C HIS A 375 -20.82 12.54 -0.38
N ASP A 376 -21.53 13.59 -0.80
CA ASP A 376 -22.93 13.54 -1.21
C ASP A 376 -23.11 12.76 -2.52
N LYS A 377 -22.21 12.94 -3.49
CA LYS A 377 -22.22 12.18 -4.75
C LYS A 377 -21.97 10.69 -4.52
N ASN A 378 -21.12 10.35 -3.54
CA ASN A 378 -20.75 8.98 -3.17
C ASN A 378 -20.25 8.12 -4.34
N ASP A 379 -19.39 8.69 -5.17
CA ASP A 379 -18.89 8.08 -6.41
C ASP A 379 -17.43 7.65 -6.22
N PHE A 380 -17.22 6.55 -5.49
CA PHE A 380 -15.90 6.02 -5.14
C PHE A 380 -15.75 4.57 -5.61
N ASP A 381 -14.86 4.34 -6.57
CA ASP A 381 -14.71 3.03 -7.22
C ASP A 381 -13.46 2.25 -6.78
N ALA A 382 -12.58 2.86 -5.98
CA ALA A 382 -11.31 2.24 -5.59
C ALA A 382 -10.85 2.63 -4.19
N PHE A 383 -10.20 1.66 -3.52
CA PHE A 383 -9.68 1.81 -2.15
C PHE A 383 -8.80 3.06 -1.93
N PRO A 384 -7.77 3.36 -2.76
CA PRO A 384 -6.92 4.53 -2.52
C PRO A 384 -7.68 5.87 -2.57
N VAL A 385 -8.82 5.90 -3.27
CA VAL A 385 -9.65 7.10 -3.43
C VAL A 385 -10.47 7.33 -2.17
N ILE A 386 -11.23 6.32 -1.71
CA ILE A 386 -12.04 6.41 -0.49
C ILE A 386 -11.19 6.57 0.77
N TYR A 387 -10.02 5.91 0.82
CA TYR A 387 -9.10 6.06 1.94
C TYR A 387 -8.59 7.50 2.04
N HIS A 388 -8.22 8.11 0.90
CA HIS A 388 -7.77 9.49 0.87
C HIS A 388 -8.89 10.47 1.28
N HIS A 389 -10.12 10.22 0.85
CA HIS A 389 -11.29 10.99 1.28
C HIS A 389 -11.50 10.90 2.80
N ALA A 390 -11.51 9.69 3.37
CA ALA A 390 -11.63 9.50 4.82
C ALA A 390 -10.48 10.18 5.58
N TRP A 391 -9.25 10.06 5.09
CA TRP A 391 -8.08 10.71 5.68
C TRP A 391 -8.22 12.24 5.71
N LEU A 392 -8.71 12.86 4.63
CA LEU A 392 -8.95 14.31 4.58
C LEU A 392 -10.06 14.73 5.53
N LEU A 393 -11.17 13.98 5.59
CA LEU A 393 -12.27 14.26 6.53
C LEU A 393 -11.80 14.20 7.99
N ASP A 394 -10.96 13.22 8.35
CA ASP A 394 -10.37 13.10 9.69
C ASP A 394 -9.49 14.32 10.04
N ARG A 395 -8.62 14.74 9.11
CA ARG A 395 -7.74 15.91 9.27
C ARG A 395 -8.52 17.21 9.36
N MET A 396 -9.60 17.34 8.60
CA MET A 396 -10.50 18.51 8.61
C MET A 396 -11.51 18.50 9.77
N SER A 397 -11.50 17.47 10.62
CA SER A 397 -12.45 17.29 11.75
C SER A 397 -13.93 17.20 11.33
N CYS A 398 -14.19 16.61 10.15
CA CYS A 398 -15.52 16.30 9.61
C CYS A 398 -15.99 14.91 10.07
N GLU A 399 -16.31 14.76 11.36
CA GLU A 399 -16.49 13.45 12.01
C GLU A 399 -17.69 12.63 11.51
N ASN A 400 -18.78 13.28 11.13
CA ASN A 400 -20.00 12.59 10.67
C ASN A 400 -19.75 11.91 9.33
N GLU A 401 -19.17 12.66 8.40
CA GLU A 401 -18.80 12.22 7.06
C GLU A 401 -17.67 11.19 7.14
N PHE A 402 -16.70 11.39 8.05
CA PHE A 402 -15.61 10.45 8.29
C PHE A 402 -16.15 9.07 8.67
N LYS A 403 -17.11 8.99 9.61
CA LYS A 403 -17.69 7.71 10.06
C LYS A 403 -18.34 6.94 8.91
N ILE A 404 -18.96 7.64 7.97
CA ILE A 404 -19.57 7.02 6.79
C ILE A 404 -18.48 6.56 5.81
N ALA A 405 -17.47 7.40 5.55
CA ALA A 405 -16.36 7.06 4.66
C ALA A 405 -15.51 5.88 5.18
N GLU A 406 -15.27 5.82 6.50
CA GLU A 406 -14.53 4.73 7.16
C GLU A 406 -15.22 3.38 6.97
N ASN A 407 -16.54 3.30 7.22
CA ASN A 407 -17.30 2.08 7.00
C ASN A 407 -17.26 1.62 5.52
N ARG A 408 -17.19 2.56 4.58
CA ARG A 408 -17.10 2.28 3.14
C ARG A 408 -15.72 1.80 2.70
N CYS A 409 -14.65 2.25 3.35
CA CYS A 409 -13.28 1.88 2.99
C CYS A 409 -13.09 0.36 2.94
N SER A 410 -13.63 -0.38 3.91
CA SER A 410 -13.51 -1.84 3.98
C SER A 410 -14.22 -2.58 2.84
N MET A 411 -15.27 -2.00 2.25
CA MET A 411 -16.03 -2.63 1.15
C MET A 411 -15.29 -2.54 -0.20
N LEU A 412 -14.40 -1.55 -0.36
CA LEU A 412 -13.64 -1.31 -1.60
C LEU A 412 -12.26 -1.98 -1.60
N ILE A 413 -11.94 -2.75 -0.56
CA ILE A 413 -10.74 -3.59 -0.54
C ILE A 413 -10.98 -4.75 -1.51
N VAL A 414 -10.26 -4.72 -2.63
CA VAL A 414 -10.40 -5.69 -3.70
C VAL A 414 -9.76 -7.01 -3.27
N LYS A 415 -10.58 -8.05 -3.04
CA LYS A 415 -10.10 -9.39 -2.66
C LYS A 415 -9.23 -10.07 -3.73
N THR A 416 -9.24 -9.59 -4.98
CA THR A 416 -8.39 -10.10 -6.07
C THR A 416 -6.97 -9.54 -6.06
N ALA A 417 -6.66 -8.58 -5.19
CA ALA A 417 -5.29 -8.13 -4.98
C ALA A 417 -4.49 -9.19 -4.18
N SER A 418 -3.16 -9.15 -4.30
CA SER A 418 -2.27 -9.96 -3.49
C SER A 418 -2.59 -9.86 -2.00
N GLU A 419 -2.54 -10.99 -1.30
CA GLU A 419 -2.86 -11.10 0.13
C GLU A 419 -2.09 -10.06 0.96
N THR A 420 -0.84 -9.79 0.57
CA THR A 420 0.03 -8.80 1.20
C THR A 420 -0.47 -7.37 1.03
N VAL A 421 -1.01 -7.04 -0.15
CA VAL A 421 -1.61 -5.73 -0.39
C VAL A 421 -2.94 -5.62 0.35
N VAL A 422 -3.77 -6.65 0.29
CA VAL A 422 -5.06 -6.70 1.01
C VAL A 422 -4.85 -6.51 2.51
N SER A 423 -3.93 -7.25 3.14
CA SER A 423 -3.66 -7.11 4.57
C SER A 423 -3.15 -5.71 4.92
N SER A 424 -2.29 -5.11 4.09
CA SER A 424 -1.85 -3.73 4.28
C SER A 424 -2.99 -2.71 4.24
N GLN A 425 -3.96 -2.89 3.34
CA GLN A 425 -5.13 -2.01 3.21
C GLN A 425 -6.10 -2.16 4.39
N ILE A 426 -6.31 -3.39 4.87
CA ILE A 426 -7.08 -3.66 6.08
C ILE A 426 -6.43 -2.96 7.27
N THR A 427 -5.11 -3.11 7.45
CA THR A 427 -4.36 -2.43 8.52
C THR A 427 -4.47 -0.91 8.41
N MET A 428 -4.42 -0.33 7.21
CA MET A 428 -4.62 1.11 7.01
C MET A 428 -5.98 1.58 7.54
N CYS A 429 -7.07 0.86 7.25
CA CYS A 429 -8.40 1.17 7.76
C CYS A 429 -8.47 1.05 9.29
N THR A 430 -7.98 -0.07 9.83
CA THR A 430 -8.00 -0.36 11.26
C THR A 430 -7.23 0.69 12.05
N GLU A 431 -6.02 1.05 11.62
CA GLU A 431 -5.21 2.08 12.26
C GLU A 431 -5.84 3.48 12.17
N MET A 432 -6.44 3.83 11.03
CA MET A 432 -7.16 5.10 10.88
C MET A 432 -8.37 5.17 11.82
N LYS A 433 -9.15 4.08 11.91
CA LYS A 433 -10.30 3.97 12.83
C LYS A 433 -9.86 4.07 14.29
N HIS A 434 -8.78 3.37 14.68
CA HIS A 434 -8.24 3.42 16.04
C HIS A 434 -7.78 4.84 16.40
N ARG A 435 -7.04 5.52 15.52
CA ARG A 435 -6.61 6.90 15.73
C ARG A 435 -7.80 7.85 15.90
N ASN A 436 -8.80 7.76 15.03
CA ASN A 436 -9.99 8.59 15.14
C ASN A 436 -10.73 8.30 16.45
N THR A 437 -10.92 7.04 16.82
CA THR A 437 -11.57 6.65 18.09
C THR A 437 -10.82 7.20 19.30
N ALA A 438 -9.49 7.09 19.32
CA ALA A 438 -8.65 7.66 20.37
C ALA A 438 -8.74 9.19 20.42
N LYS A 439 -8.74 9.86 19.26
CA LYS A 439 -8.97 11.31 19.14
C LYS A 439 -10.32 11.70 19.75
N MET A 440 -11.39 10.98 19.42
CA MET A 440 -12.74 11.25 19.90
C MET A 440 -12.91 11.01 21.40
N ASN A 441 -12.31 9.95 21.95
CA ASN A 441 -12.32 9.71 23.39
C ASN A 441 -11.57 10.81 24.15
N TRP A 442 -10.39 11.19 23.66
CA TRP A 442 -9.62 12.31 24.21
C TRP A 442 -10.38 13.64 24.18
N LEU A 443 -11.07 13.95 23.07
CA LEU A 443 -11.91 15.16 22.96
C LEU A 443 -13.08 15.13 23.96
N LYS A 444 -13.69 13.96 24.20
CA LYS A 444 -14.75 13.81 25.21
C LYS A 444 -14.24 14.11 26.62
N GLU A 445 -13.08 13.56 26.99
CA GLU A 445 -12.43 13.83 28.28
C GLU A 445 -12.13 15.32 28.46
N LYS A 446 -11.54 15.97 27.45
CA LYS A 446 -11.24 17.41 27.48
C LYS A 446 -12.52 18.25 27.63
N ASN A 447 -13.60 17.86 26.95
CA ASN A 447 -14.91 18.53 27.08
C ASN A 447 -15.53 18.37 28.47
N ILE A 448 -15.33 17.23 29.15
CA ILE A 448 -15.75 17.07 30.55
C ILE A 448 -14.94 18.02 31.45
N GLY A 449 -13.62 18.09 31.26
CA GLY A 449 -12.76 19.04 31.97
C GLY A 449 -13.20 20.49 31.81
N ILE A 450 -13.52 20.92 30.59
CA ILE A 450 -14.06 22.26 30.30
C ILE A 450 -15.37 22.51 31.05
N LYS A 451 -16.26 21.51 31.12
CA LYS A 451 -17.54 21.63 31.84
C LYS A 451 -17.38 21.72 33.36
N LEU A 452 -16.35 21.10 33.93
CA LEU A 452 -16.04 21.16 35.36
C LEU A 452 -15.34 22.47 35.73
N ALA A 453 -14.45 22.95 34.85
CA ALA A 453 -13.70 24.20 35.04
C ALA A 453 -14.44 25.45 34.57
N LYS A 454 -15.79 25.44 34.46
CA LYS A 454 -16.57 26.55 33.89
C LYS A 454 -16.29 27.92 34.53
N SER A 455 -15.94 27.93 35.81
CA SER A 455 -15.63 29.16 36.55
C SER A 455 -14.14 29.56 36.48
N ASP A 456 -13.26 28.64 36.05
CA ASP A 456 -11.83 28.88 35.86
C ASP A 456 -11.53 29.02 34.36
N TYR A 457 -11.73 30.23 33.87
CA TYR A 457 -11.50 30.57 32.48
C TYR A 457 -10.04 30.39 32.03
N LYS A 458 -9.08 30.44 32.96
CA LYS A 458 -7.66 30.26 32.65
C LYS A 458 -7.37 28.80 32.32
N GLN A 459 -7.88 27.89 33.15
CA GLN A 459 -7.79 26.45 32.92
C GLN A 459 -8.56 26.02 31.65
N VAL A 460 -9.72 26.64 31.38
CA VAL A 460 -10.48 26.41 30.15
C VAL A 460 -9.69 26.85 28.91
N LEU A 461 -9.05 28.02 28.95
CA LEU A 461 -8.19 28.50 27.85
C LEU A 461 -7.02 27.54 27.60
N VAL A 462 -6.30 27.11 28.64
CA VAL A 462 -5.22 26.12 28.52
C VAL A 462 -5.72 24.83 27.85
N THR A 463 -6.91 24.37 28.22
CA THR A 463 -7.51 23.18 27.63
C THR A 463 -7.85 23.38 26.16
N TYR A 464 -8.42 24.54 25.77
CA TYR A 464 -8.67 24.84 24.36
C TYR A 464 -7.40 24.97 23.52
N LEU A 465 -6.33 25.56 24.08
CA LEU A 465 -5.04 25.65 23.41
C LEU A 465 -4.43 24.26 23.16
N ASP A 466 -4.58 23.34 24.12
CA ASP A 466 -4.17 21.94 23.97
C ASP A 466 -4.99 21.21 22.88
N ILE A 467 -6.32 21.44 22.83
CA ILE A 467 -7.17 20.93 21.76
C ILE A 467 -6.74 21.49 20.40
N HIS A 468 -6.58 22.82 20.28
CA HIS A 468 -6.20 23.48 19.03
C HIS A 468 -4.84 22.98 18.52
N LYS A 469 -3.86 22.74 19.41
CA LYS A 469 -2.55 22.21 19.03
C LYS A 469 -2.64 20.85 18.34
N ARG A 470 -3.57 19.98 18.77
CA ARG A 470 -3.74 18.63 18.21
C ARG A 470 -4.74 18.59 17.05
N CYS A 471 -5.79 19.39 17.12
CA CYS A 471 -6.93 19.40 16.19
C CYS A 471 -7.24 20.86 15.78
N PRO A 472 -6.42 21.48 14.93
CA PRO A 472 -6.53 22.90 14.60
C PRO A 472 -7.80 23.26 13.82
N MET A 473 -8.42 22.29 13.15
CA MET A 473 -9.59 22.52 12.28
C MET A 473 -10.93 22.55 13.02
N ILE A 474 -10.96 22.34 14.35
CA ILE A 474 -12.21 22.36 15.11
C ILE A 474 -12.71 23.80 15.27
N LYS A 475 -13.70 24.20 14.45
CA LYS A 475 -14.23 25.57 14.39
C LYS A 475 -14.67 26.15 15.74
N ASN A 476 -15.35 25.35 16.55
CA ASN A 476 -15.83 25.76 17.89
C ASN A 476 -14.68 26.03 18.87
N VAL A 477 -13.59 25.26 18.78
CA VAL A 477 -12.40 25.44 19.63
C VAL A 477 -11.70 26.74 19.24
N CYS A 478 -11.54 27.01 17.94
CA CYS A 478 -10.97 28.26 17.45
C CYS A 478 -11.77 29.47 17.96
N MET A 479 -13.09 29.44 17.80
CA MET A 479 -13.99 30.51 18.24
C MET A 479 -13.85 30.80 19.74
N ASN A 480 -13.91 29.75 20.57
CA ASN A 480 -13.84 29.91 22.03
C ASN A 480 -12.43 30.31 22.49
N THR A 481 -11.38 29.86 21.80
CA THR A 481 -10.00 30.30 22.05
C THR A 481 -9.87 31.80 21.86
N ILE A 482 -10.37 32.35 20.75
CA ILE A 482 -10.33 33.80 20.51
C ILE A 482 -11.17 34.57 21.53
N LYS A 483 -12.37 34.08 21.87
CA LYS A 483 -13.22 34.71 22.91
C LYS A 483 -12.49 34.80 24.25
N LEU A 484 -11.80 33.74 24.67
CA LEU A 484 -11.07 33.73 25.94
C LEU A 484 -9.80 34.60 25.88
N LEU A 485 -9.03 34.54 24.79
CA LEU A 485 -7.85 35.38 24.59
C LEU A 485 -8.18 36.89 24.54
N SER A 486 -9.43 37.25 24.25
CA SER A 486 -9.88 38.63 24.31
C SER A 486 -10.03 39.18 25.74
N VAL A 487 -10.00 38.31 26.75
CA VAL A 487 -10.22 38.65 28.17
C VAL A 487 -9.05 38.22 29.04
N ILE A 488 -8.39 37.10 28.71
CA ILE A 488 -7.40 36.43 29.56
C ILE A 488 -6.14 36.12 28.77
N TRP A 489 -5.00 36.34 29.42
CA TRP A 489 -3.69 36.03 28.87
C TRP A 489 -3.14 34.69 29.41
N PRO A 490 -2.57 33.82 28.57
CA PRO A 490 -1.89 32.60 29.02
C PRO A 490 -0.49 32.91 29.58
N ASP A 491 -0.21 32.51 30.83
CA ASP A 491 1.04 32.85 31.54
C ASP A 491 2.31 32.30 30.86
N SER A 492 2.20 31.16 30.18
CA SER A 492 3.33 30.43 29.61
C SER A 492 3.68 30.84 28.17
N MET A 493 3.03 31.86 27.60
CA MET A 493 3.16 32.18 26.18
C MET A 493 3.45 33.67 25.93
N GLY A 494 4.39 33.92 25.01
CA GLY A 494 4.73 35.27 24.56
C GLY A 494 3.75 35.81 23.50
N ALA A 495 3.72 37.14 23.33
CA ALA A 495 2.81 37.81 22.41
C ALA A 495 2.88 37.31 20.97
N LYS A 496 4.07 36.95 20.47
CA LYS A 496 4.25 36.39 19.13
C LYS A 496 3.57 35.03 18.96
N GLN A 497 3.66 34.16 19.96
CA GLN A 497 3.04 32.82 19.91
C GLN A 497 1.52 32.93 19.94
N VAL A 498 0.99 33.77 20.83
CA VAL A 498 -0.45 34.03 20.93
C VAL A 498 -0.98 34.65 19.64
N LEU A 499 -0.25 35.59 19.03
CA LEU A 499 -0.62 36.18 17.74
C LEU A 499 -0.70 35.13 16.63
N THR A 500 0.25 34.18 16.57
CA THR A 500 0.20 33.08 15.60
C THR A 500 -1.05 32.23 15.79
N ILE A 501 -1.40 31.88 17.03
CA ILE A 501 -2.61 31.10 17.34
C ILE A 501 -3.87 31.88 16.95
N ILE A 502 -3.94 33.17 17.26
CA ILE A 502 -5.07 34.02 16.88
C ILE A 502 -5.25 34.02 15.36
N LYS A 503 -4.17 34.16 14.58
CA LYS A 503 -4.23 34.12 13.12
C LYS A 503 -4.69 32.76 12.60
N GLN A 504 -4.16 31.67 13.15
CA GLN A 504 -4.57 30.31 12.76
C GLN A 504 -6.05 30.06 13.05
N CYS A 505 -6.52 30.44 14.25
CA CYS A 505 -7.93 30.34 14.61
C CYS A 505 -8.82 31.22 13.71
N ASP A 506 -8.40 32.44 13.40
CA ASP A 506 -9.11 33.37 12.52
C ASP A 506 -9.22 32.86 11.09
N GLU A 507 -8.14 32.29 10.54
CA GLU A 507 -8.15 31.63 9.22
C GLU A 507 -9.19 30.51 9.14
N VAL A 508 -9.33 29.70 10.20
CA VAL A 508 -10.35 28.65 10.27
C VAL A 508 -11.75 29.25 10.42
N ILE A 509 -11.93 30.22 11.33
CA ILE A 509 -13.25 30.78 11.65
C ILE A 509 -13.84 31.53 10.47
N THR A 510 -13.07 32.41 9.84
CA THR A 510 -13.53 33.24 8.73
C THR A 510 -13.87 32.43 7.48
N GLN A 511 -13.27 31.25 7.35
CA GLN A 511 -13.53 30.36 6.23
C GLN A 511 -14.67 29.37 6.49
N LEU A 512 -14.81 28.84 7.71
CA LEU A 512 -15.74 27.72 8.00
C LEU A 512 -17.03 28.11 8.73
N TYR A 513 -17.18 29.38 9.12
CA TYR A 513 -18.46 29.93 9.60
C TYR A 513 -19.12 30.79 8.52
N THR A 514 -20.45 30.76 8.51
CA THR A 514 -21.25 31.69 7.72
C THR A 514 -21.20 33.10 8.33
N ILE A 515 -21.48 34.11 7.51
CA ILE A 515 -21.53 35.52 7.94
C ILE A 515 -22.55 35.72 9.08
N ASP A 516 -23.69 35.02 9.00
CA ASP A 516 -24.74 35.09 10.03
C ASP A 516 -24.26 34.51 11.36
N GLU A 517 -23.60 33.35 11.34
CA GLU A 517 -23.03 32.75 12.57
C GLU A 517 -21.96 33.66 13.20
N LEU A 518 -21.10 34.30 12.39
CA LEU A 518 -20.08 35.23 12.89
C LEU A 518 -20.71 36.47 13.55
N THR A 519 -21.79 36.98 12.95
CA THR A 519 -22.54 38.13 13.47
C THR A 519 -23.22 37.79 14.79
N GLN A 520 -23.93 36.65 14.84
CA GLN A 520 -24.57 36.15 16.06
C GLN A 520 -23.57 35.92 17.20
N ASN A 521 -22.34 35.50 16.88
CA ASN A 521 -21.27 35.28 17.86
C ASN A 521 -20.49 36.54 18.26
N ASN A 522 -20.80 37.71 17.69
CA ASN A 522 -20.06 38.96 17.86
C ASN A 522 -18.55 38.79 17.63
N TYR A 523 -18.18 37.97 16.64
CA TYR A 523 -16.80 37.49 16.48
C TYR A 523 -15.79 38.63 16.27
N GLN A 524 -16.12 39.59 15.41
CA GLN A 524 -15.23 40.71 15.06
C GLN A 524 -14.79 41.54 16.27
N ASN A 525 -15.67 41.71 17.26
CA ASN A 525 -15.35 42.42 18.50
C ASN A 525 -14.32 41.65 19.34
N TYR A 526 -14.53 40.34 19.53
CA TYR A 526 -13.61 39.48 20.27
C TYR A 526 -12.24 39.38 19.60
N TYR A 527 -12.22 39.22 18.27
CA TYR A 527 -10.98 39.18 17.49
C TYR A 527 -10.17 40.48 17.65
N ARG A 528 -10.80 41.64 17.50
CA ARG A 528 -10.14 42.94 17.69
C ARG A 528 -9.57 43.10 19.10
N LYS A 529 -10.32 42.69 20.13
CA LYS A 529 -9.87 42.73 21.52
C LYS A 529 -8.66 41.82 21.77
N ALA A 530 -8.68 40.60 21.24
CA ALA A 530 -7.56 39.67 21.35
C ALA A 530 -6.28 40.21 20.67
N LEU A 531 -6.41 40.83 19.48
CA LEU A 531 -5.28 41.48 18.82
C LEU A 531 -4.73 42.69 19.60
N LEU A 532 -5.60 43.48 20.24
CA LEU A 532 -5.19 44.58 21.10
C LEU A 532 -4.44 44.07 22.34
N ALA A 533 -4.91 43.00 22.96
CA ALA A 533 -4.22 42.35 24.08
C ALA A 533 -2.80 41.90 23.70
N CYS A 534 -2.62 41.31 22.49
CA CYS A 534 -1.29 40.97 21.98
C CYS A 534 -0.37 42.18 21.82
N LYS A 535 -0.89 43.30 21.29
CA LYS A 535 -0.09 44.53 21.15
C LYS A 535 0.33 45.10 22.50
N GLN A 536 -0.57 45.08 23.48
CA GLN A 536 -0.29 45.56 24.84
C GLN A 536 0.76 44.67 25.54
N ALA A 537 0.65 43.35 25.40
CA ALA A 537 1.63 42.40 25.95
C ALA A 537 3.03 42.58 25.34
N ASP A 538 3.13 42.80 24.01
CA ASP A 538 4.41 43.06 23.33
C ASP A 538 5.05 44.39 23.79
N LEU A 539 4.23 45.43 23.99
CA LEU A 539 4.70 46.73 24.51
C LEU A 539 5.19 46.62 25.96
N ALA A 540 4.44 45.92 26.82
CA ALA A 540 4.84 45.70 28.22
C ALA A 540 6.16 44.94 28.33
N TRP A 541 6.37 43.91 27.48
CA TRP A 541 7.63 43.17 27.42
C TRP A 541 8.80 44.06 26.97
N LYS A 542 8.61 44.88 25.92
CA LYS A 542 9.63 45.83 25.44
C LYS A 542 9.98 46.88 26.50
N GLN A 543 8.99 47.39 27.23
CA GLN A 543 9.20 48.35 28.31
C GLN A 543 9.98 47.74 29.48
N ALA A 544 9.64 46.50 29.89
CA ALA A 544 10.34 45.79 30.96
C ALA A 544 11.83 45.53 30.63
N ASN A 545 12.15 45.18 29.39
CA ASN A 545 13.53 44.95 28.95
C ASN A 545 14.34 46.25 28.79
N ASN A 546 13.71 47.34 28.32
CA ASN A 546 14.37 48.64 28.26
C ASN A 546 14.67 49.20 29.66
N THR A 547 13.81 48.94 30.67
CA THR A 547 14.08 49.31 32.06
C THR A 547 15.19 48.46 32.70
N SER A 548 15.36 47.20 32.31
CA SER A 548 16.48 46.38 32.79
C SER A 548 17.82 46.79 32.18
N GLU A 549 17.87 47.19 30.90
CA GLU A 549 19.10 47.72 30.28
C GLU A 549 19.49 49.09 30.85
N ALA A 550 18.52 49.96 31.15
CA ALA A 550 18.78 51.23 31.83
C ALA A 550 19.32 51.04 33.27
N ALA A 551 18.81 50.03 34.00
CA ALA A 551 19.29 49.70 35.35
C ALA A 551 20.71 49.11 35.37
N PHE A 552 21.13 48.41 34.29
CA PHE A 552 22.51 47.94 34.12
C PHE A 552 23.48 49.01 33.58
N SER A 553 22.99 50.17 33.12
CA SER A 553 23.85 51.31 32.74
C SER A 553 24.16 52.27 33.89
N TYR A 554 23.54 52.05 35.06
CA TYR A 554 23.73 52.82 36.30
C TYR A 554 24.35 51.99 37.45
N MET A 555 24.80 50.76 37.17
CA MET A 555 25.77 50.00 37.97
C MET A 555 27.08 49.93 37.19
#